data_AF-A0A402BB58-F1
#
_entry.id   AF-A0A402BB58-F1
#
_cell.length_a   1.000
_cell.length_b   1.000
_cell.length_c   1.000
_cell.angle_alpha   90.00
_cell.angle_beta   90.00
_cell.angle_gamma   90.00
#
_symmetry.space_group_name_H-M   'P 1'
#
loop_
_entity.id
_entity.type
_entity.pdbx_description
1 polymer ?
#
loop_
_entity_poly.entity_id
_entity_poly.type
_entity_poly.pdbx_seq_one_letter_code
_entity_poly.pdbx_strand_id
1 'polypeptide(L)'
;MRKYCKAYYLKDFRQFRDWSEKAEEQDTPLTDDSVGYLWDDFVVVKSPVQDNGVIFDQVTPEWRDFCVNTLHFEIPEDLRYAYEEQVVDAPAVQNHAAV
;
A
#
# COMPACT_ATOMS: atom_id res chain seq x y z
N MET A 1 8.64 -0.17 -7.83
CA MET A 1 7.42 -0.67 -8.50
C MET A 1 6.57 -1.34 -7.44
N ARG A 2 5.28 -1.01 -7.36
CA ARG A 2 4.35 -1.73 -6.51
C ARG A 2 4.10 -3.10 -7.13
N LYS A 3 4.39 -4.19 -6.43
CA LYS A 3 4.35 -5.56 -7.00
C LYS A 3 3.18 -6.38 -6.46
N TYR A 4 2.56 -5.90 -5.39
CA TYR A 4 1.45 -6.58 -4.76
C TYR A 4 0.36 -5.58 -4.35
N CYS A 5 -0.87 -5.91 -4.72
CA CYS A 5 -2.05 -5.29 -4.13
C CYS A 5 -3.06 -6.36 -3.75
N LYS A 6 -3.88 -6.06 -2.76
CA LYS A 6 -5.00 -6.91 -2.34
C LYS A 6 -6.28 -6.07 -2.26
N ALA A 7 -7.35 -6.64 -2.76
CA ALA A 7 -8.66 -6.01 -2.79
C ALA A 7 -9.43 -6.31 -1.49
N TYR A 8 -10.09 -5.29 -0.95
CA TYR A 8 -10.96 -5.37 0.22
C TYR A 8 -12.21 -4.51 0.00
N TYR A 9 -13.28 -4.76 0.75
CA TYR A 9 -14.44 -3.88 0.72
C TYR A 9 -14.14 -2.59 1.49
N LEU A 10 -14.76 -1.47 1.06
CA LEU A 10 -14.58 -0.19 1.74
C LEU A 10 -15.07 -0.20 3.17
N LYS A 11 -16.11 -0.97 3.48
CA LYS A 11 -16.55 -1.19 4.86
C LYS A 11 -15.45 -1.74 5.76
N ASP A 12 -14.52 -2.53 5.21
CA ASP A 12 -13.42 -3.09 5.98
C ASP A 12 -12.39 -2.02 6.33
N PHE A 13 -12.04 -1.17 5.36
CA PHE A 13 -11.16 -0.02 5.60
C PHE A 13 -11.76 1.02 6.56
N ARG A 14 -13.08 1.25 6.46
CA ARG A 14 -13.83 2.18 7.34
C ARG A 14 -13.89 1.73 8.81
N GLN A 15 -13.47 0.51 9.14
CA GLN A 15 -13.31 0.08 10.54
C GLN A 15 -12.09 0.74 11.21
N PHE A 16 -11.16 1.28 10.43
CA PHE A 16 -10.05 2.05 10.97
C PHE A 16 -10.54 3.40 11.49
N ARG A 17 -10.23 3.71 12.76
CA ARG A 17 -10.77 4.88 13.46
C ARG A 17 -10.44 6.21 12.79
N ASP A 18 -9.24 6.33 12.23
CA ASP A 18 -8.76 7.56 11.59
C ASP A 18 -8.90 7.51 10.06
N TRP A 19 -9.78 6.65 9.55
CA TRP A 19 -10.08 6.54 8.13
C TRP A 19 -10.68 7.84 7.60
N SER A 20 -10.09 8.36 6.52
CA SER A 20 -10.55 9.57 5.85
C SER A 20 -10.36 9.44 4.35
N GLU A 21 -11.48 9.29 3.64
CA GLU A 21 -11.48 9.16 2.19
C GLU A 21 -11.12 10.50 1.54
N LYS A 22 -10.12 10.48 0.66
CA LYS A 22 -9.86 11.63 -0.20
C LYS A 22 -11.06 11.82 -1.12
N ALA A 23 -11.71 12.96 -0.98
CA ALA A 23 -12.80 13.42 -1.84
C ALA A 23 -12.26 13.92 -3.20
N GLU A 24 -11.34 13.19 -3.82
CA GLU A 24 -11.06 13.42 -5.25
C GLU A 24 -12.35 13.18 -6.03
N GLU A 25 -12.49 13.85 -7.18
CA GLU A 25 -13.67 13.84 -8.06
C GLU A 25 -13.94 12.42 -8.59
N GLN A 26 -14.45 11.56 -7.73
CA GLN A 26 -14.87 10.24 -8.11
C GLN A 26 -16.22 10.37 -8.79
N ASP A 27 -16.29 10.05 -10.08
CA ASP A 27 -17.53 9.99 -10.87
C ASP A 27 -18.63 9.15 -10.22
N THR A 28 -18.27 8.25 -9.29
CA THR A 28 -19.21 7.40 -8.56
C THR A 28 -19.00 7.48 -7.05
N PRO A 29 -20.09 7.56 -6.27
CA PRO A 29 -20.01 7.54 -4.81
C PRO A 29 -19.43 6.22 -4.31
N LEU A 30 -18.58 6.31 -3.28
CA LEU A 30 -17.99 5.16 -2.59
C LEU A 30 -18.97 4.62 -1.54
N THR A 31 -19.46 3.41 -1.79
CA THR A 31 -20.33 2.67 -0.87
C THR A 31 -19.53 1.65 -0.07
N ASP A 32 -20.11 1.14 1.01
CA ASP A 32 -19.49 0.10 1.85
C ASP A 32 -19.12 -1.17 1.08
N ASP A 33 -19.88 -1.51 0.03
CA ASP A 33 -19.64 -2.67 -0.84
C ASP A 33 -18.72 -2.36 -2.03
N SER A 34 -18.26 -1.11 -2.15
CA SER A 34 -17.24 -0.76 -3.16
C SER A 34 -15.90 -1.40 -2.78
N VAL A 35 -15.13 -1.79 -3.80
CA VAL A 35 -13.83 -2.42 -3.61
C VAL A 35 -12.72 -1.39 -3.66
N GLY A 36 -11.85 -1.40 -2.64
CA GLY A 36 -10.59 -0.66 -2.63
C GLY A 36 -9.40 -1.63 -2.68
N TYR A 37 -8.30 -1.17 -3.26
CA TYR A 37 -7.08 -1.94 -3.45
C TYR A 37 -5.98 -1.38 -2.56
N LEU A 38 -5.52 -2.18 -1.60
CA LEU A 38 -4.40 -1.87 -0.73
C LEU A 38 -3.11 -2.35 -1.39
N TRP A 39 -2.16 -1.43 -1.60
CA TRP A 39 -0.84 -1.72 -2.14
C TRP A 39 0.19 -2.05 -1.05
N ASP A 40 1.35 -2.59 -1.45
CA ASP A 40 2.46 -2.92 -0.54
C ASP A 40 3.06 -1.73 0.22
N ASP A 41 2.85 -0.50 -0.28
CA ASP A 41 3.19 0.75 0.39
C ASP A 41 2.10 1.23 1.37
N PHE A 42 1.05 0.43 1.57
CA PHE A 42 -0.13 0.70 2.40
C PHE A 42 -1.01 1.85 1.91
N VAL A 43 -0.89 2.23 0.64
CA VAL A 43 -1.80 3.18 -0.02
C VAL A 43 -3.04 2.43 -0.53
N VAL A 44 -4.22 3.01 -0.30
CA VAL A 44 -5.49 2.50 -0.82
C VAL A 44 -5.90 3.29 -2.05
N VAL A 45 -6.16 2.59 -3.14
CA VAL A 45 -6.67 3.17 -4.38
C VAL A 45 -7.98 2.49 -4.82
N LYS A 46 -8.76 3.19 -5.62
CA LYS A 46 -10.00 2.68 -6.22
C LYS A 46 -9.74 1.67 -7.34
N SER A 47 -8.66 1.87 -8.09
CA SER A 47 -8.27 1.01 -9.19
C SER A 47 -6.75 0.91 -9.25
N PRO A 48 -6.16 -0.30 -9.36
CA PRO A 48 -4.73 -0.45 -9.51
C PRO A 48 -4.23 -0.06 -10.91
N VAL A 49 -5.14 0.15 -11.87
CA VAL A 49 -4.82 0.46 -13.28
C VAL A 49 -4.87 1.96 -13.57
N GLN A 50 -5.69 2.71 -12.82
CA GLN A 50 -5.86 4.15 -13.02
C GLN A 50 -5.09 4.91 -11.93
N ASP A 51 -4.23 5.84 -12.33
CA ASP A 51 -3.45 6.66 -11.38
C ASP A 51 -4.33 7.64 -10.56
N ASN A 52 -5.50 8.03 -11.08
CA ASN A 52 -6.35 9.08 -10.49
C ASN A 52 -7.45 8.53 -9.58
N GLY A 53 -7.08 7.75 -8.57
CA GLY A 53 -8.08 7.10 -7.70
C GLY A 53 -7.58 6.83 -6.29
N VAL A 54 -6.75 7.69 -5.73
CA VAL A 54 -6.24 7.49 -4.37
C VAL A 54 -7.38 7.74 -3.38
N ILE A 55 -7.73 6.72 -2.60
CA ILE A 55 -8.76 6.80 -1.57
C ILE A 55 -8.12 7.21 -0.25
N PHE A 56 -6.95 6.65 0.07
CA PHE A 56 -6.25 6.90 1.33
C PHE A 56 -4.75 6.70 1.16
N ASP A 57 -3.94 7.67 1.60
CA ASP A 57 -2.48 7.66 1.52
C ASP A 57 -1.78 8.06 2.82
N GLN A 58 -2.51 8.15 3.92
CA GLN A 58 -1.94 8.47 5.24
C GLN A 58 -1.38 7.22 5.92
N VAL A 59 -0.15 6.85 5.56
CA VAL A 59 0.49 5.61 6.02
C VAL A 59 1.12 5.80 7.42
N THR A 60 0.29 5.73 8.47
CA THR A 60 0.75 5.80 9.87
C THR A 60 1.12 4.41 10.41
N PRO A 61 1.87 4.31 11.53
CA PRO A 61 2.12 3.03 12.21
C PRO A 61 0.84 2.29 12.62
N GLU A 62 -0.16 3.03 13.12
CA GLU A 62 -1.46 2.49 13.52
C GLU A 62 -2.23 1.93 12.32
N TRP A 63 -2.14 2.59 11.17
CA TRP A 63 -2.71 2.11 9.93
C TRP A 63 -2.06 0.80 9.45
N ARG A 64 -0.72 0.72 9.52
CA ARG A 64 0.01 -0.51 9.17
C ARG A 64 -0.41 -1.67 10.09
N ASP A 65 -0.49 -1.41 11.39
CA ASP A 65 -0.95 -2.39 12.38
C ASP A 65 -2.37 -2.87 12.07
N PHE A 66 -3.29 -1.95 11.79
CA PHE A 66 -4.66 -2.28 11.37
C PHE A 66 -4.68 -3.15 10.10
N CYS A 67 -3.90 -2.81 9.08
CA CYS A 67 -3.81 -3.57 7.84
C CYS A 67 -3.33 -5.01 8.09
N VAL A 68 -2.31 -5.19 8.93
CA VAL A 68 -1.73 -6.51 9.20
C VAL A 68 -2.63 -7.33 10.12
N ASN A 69 -3.11 -6.74 11.22
CA ASN A 69 -3.82 -7.47 12.28
C ASN A 69 -5.32 -7.61 12.01
N THR A 70 -5.95 -6.63 11.36
CA THR A 70 -7.40 -6.63 11.11
C THR A 70 -7.74 -7.03 9.68
N LEU A 71 -7.05 -6.44 8.69
CA LEU A 71 -7.27 -6.82 7.28
C LEU A 71 -6.48 -8.06 6.87
N HIS A 72 -5.63 -8.59 7.74
CA HIS A 72 -4.74 -9.72 7.43
C HIS A 72 -4.00 -9.50 6.11
N PHE A 73 -3.48 -8.28 5.93
CA PHE A 73 -2.64 -7.91 4.81
C PHE A 73 -1.23 -8.41 5.06
N GLU A 74 -0.86 -9.44 4.33
CA GLU A 74 0.48 -10.00 4.32
C GLU A 74 0.91 -10.19 2.87
N ILE A 75 2.19 -9.88 2.60
CA ILE A 75 2.82 -10.19 1.33
C ILE A 75 3.26 -11.66 1.41
N PRO A 76 2.72 -12.56 0.55
CA PRO A 76 3.11 -13.96 0.53
C PRO A 76 4.63 -14.13 0.44
N GLU A 77 5.18 -15.11 1.15
CA GLU A 77 6.63 -15.36 1.18
C GLU A 77 7.21 -15.62 -0.23
N ASP A 78 6.45 -16.27 -1.11
CA ASP A 78 6.84 -16.49 -2.51
C ASP A 78 7.06 -15.20 -3.30
N LEU A 79 6.41 -14.10 -2.91
CA LEU A 79 6.57 -12.79 -3.53
C LEU A 79 7.70 -11.97 -2.90
N ARG A 80 8.25 -12.37 -1.73
CA ARG A 80 9.33 -11.64 -1.07
C ARG A 80 10.61 -11.61 -1.88
N TYR A 81 10.94 -12.69 -2.59
CA TYR A 81 12.11 -12.76 -3.48
C TYR A 81 12.09 -11.67 -4.56
N ALA A 82 10.90 -11.32 -5.06
CA ALA A 82 10.76 -10.24 -6.03
C ALA A 82 11.14 -8.87 -5.44
N TYR A 83 11.06 -8.67 -4.11
CA TYR A 83 11.46 -7.43 -3.44
C TYR A 83 12.93 -7.45 -2.97
N GLU A 84 13.50 -8.63 -2.68
CA GLU A 84 14.91 -8.78 -2.26
C GLU A 84 15.92 -8.51 -3.39
N GLU A 85 15.55 -8.78 -4.65
CA GLU A 85 16.42 -8.58 -5.82
C GLU A 85 16.81 -7.10 -6.06
N GLN A 86 16.17 -6.14 -5.39
CA GLN A 86 16.49 -4.71 -5.52
C GLN A 86 17.51 -4.16 -4.52
N VAL A 87 17.93 -4.96 -3.51
CA VAL A 87 18.89 -4.47 -2.48
C VAL A 87 20.35 -4.76 -2.85
N VAL A 88 20.60 -5.51 -3.92
CA VAL A 88 21.95 -5.99 -4.29
C VAL A 88 22.72 -5.09 -5.28
N ASP A 89 22.17 -3.95 -5.69
CA ASP A 89 22.82 -3.02 -6.65
C ASP A 89 23.25 -1.67 -6.05
N ALA A 90 23.42 -1.58 -4.73
CA ALA A 90 24.11 -0.42 -4.15
C ALA A 90 25.63 -0.61 -4.32
N PRO A 91 26.35 0.17 -5.14
CA PRO A 91 27.79 0.07 -5.18
C PRO A 91 28.34 0.49 -3.82
N ALA A 92 29.05 -0.44 -3.16
CA ALA A 92 29.83 -0.14 -1.98
C ALA A 92 30.78 1.02 -2.32
N VAL A 93 30.57 2.18 -1.70
CA VAL A 93 31.50 3.32 -1.78
C VAL A 93 32.83 2.83 -1.19
N GLN A 94 33.77 2.49 -2.07
CA GLN A 94 35.15 2.18 -1.70
C GLN A 94 35.80 3.50 -1.26
N ASN A 95 35.85 3.72 0.06
CA ASN A 95 36.71 4.73 0.65
C ASN A 95 38.18 4.32 0.43
N HIS A 96 38.77 4.75 -0.68
CA HIS A 96 40.22 4.74 -0.84
C HIS A 96 40.77 5.88 0.02
N ALA A 97 41.19 5.55 1.24
CA ALA A 97 42.04 6.43 2.04
C ALA A 97 43.39 6.56 1.30
N ALA A 98 43.61 7.71 0.67
CA ALA A 98 44.93 8.08 0.18
C ALA A 98 45.82 8.41 1.39
N VAL A 99 46.92 7.66 1.48
CA VAL A 99 48.08 7.93 2.34
C VAL A 99 48.88 9.09 1.78
#